data_AF-A0AAW1HBZ7-F1
#
_entry.id   AF-A0AAW1HBZ7-F1
#
_cell.length_a   1.000
_cell.length_b   1.000
_cell.length_c   1.000
_cell.angle_alpha   90.00
_cell.angle_beta   90.00
_cell.angle_gamma   90.00
#
_symmetry.space_group_name_H-M   'P 1'
#
loop_
_entity.id
_entity.type
_entity.pdbx_description
1 polymer ?
#
loop_
_entity_poly.entity_id
_entity_poly.type
_entity_poly.pdbx_seq_one_letter_code
_entity_poly.pdbx_strand_id
1 'polypeptide(L)'
;MKNFERVANLALGGLSLAPLIVNVNPNLNVVSTACLAVFVGCYRSVKPTPPTETMSKEHAMRFPLVGSAMLLSLFLLFKFFSKDLVNAVLTSYFFLLGILAFSATVLPSIKRFLPKHWNDDVIIWRLPYFRSVEFEFTRSQVVAAIPGFFFCVWYASKKHWLANNILGLAFCIQVGLMESNCV
;
A
#
# COMPACT_ATOMS: atom_id res chain seq x y z
N MET A 1 8.90 7.19 25.10
CA MET A 1 8.19 6.46 24.02
C MET A 1 8.61 6.92 22.61
N LYS A 2 8.55 8.23 22.30
CA LYS A 2 8.89 8.79 20.96
C LYS A 2 10.28 8.45 20.41
N ASN A 3 11.30 8.27 21.27
CA ASN A 3 12.65 7.88 20.83
C ASN A 3 12.74 6.44 20.35
N PHE A 4 12.00 5.52 20.98
CA PHE A 4 12.01 4.10 20.61
C PHE A 4 11.33 3.87 19.25
N GLU A 5 10.23 4.58 18.98
CA GLU A 5 9.57 4.58 17.67
C GLU A 5 10.48 5.11 16.57
N ARG A 6 11.22 6.20 16.82
CA ARG A 6 12.18 6.75 15.86
C ARG A 6 13.30 5.75 15.55
N VAL A 7 13.84 5.08 16.57
CA VAL A 7 14.87 4.05 16.39
C VAL A 7 14.31 2.86 15.61
N ALA A 8 13.10 2.39 15.90
CA ALA A 8 12.49 1.28 15.17
C ALA A 8 12.18 1.63 13.71
N ASN A 9 11.73 2.86 13.43
CA ASN A 9 11.52 3.34 12.07
C ASN A 9 12.84 3.49 11.29
N LEU A 10 13.89 3.99 11.94
CA LEU A 10 15.22 4.10 11.35
C LEU A 10 15.83 2.73 11.08
N ALA A 11 15.64 1.76 11.98
CA ALA A 11 16.05 0.38 11.79
C ALA A 11 15.29 -0.28 10.62
N LEU A 12 13.98 -0.05 10.50
CA LEU A 12 13.17 -0.54 9.38
C LEU A 12 13.63 0.07 8.03
N GLY A 13 13.92 1.37 8.02
CA GLY A 13 14.48 2.07 6.86
C GLY A 13 15.87 1.55 6.50
N GLY A 14 16.74 1.36 7.50
CA GLY A 14 18.08 0.83 7.32
C GLY A 14 18.07 -0.60 6.78
N LEU A 15 17.20 -1.47 7.29
CA LEU A 15 17.11 -2.87 6.89
C LEU A 15 16.50 -3.05 5.49
N SER A 16 15.52 -2.21 5.13
CA SER A 16 14.96 -2.20 3.77
C SER A 16 15.96 -1.69 2.71
N LEU A 17 16.91 -0.83 3.10
CA LEU A 17 17.96 -0.30 2.22
C LEU A 17 19.29 -1.09 2.27
N ALA A 18 19.58 -1.80 3.35
CA ALA A 18 20.76 -2.67 3.52
C ALA A 18 21.07 -3.59 2.32
N PRO A 19 20.09 -4.31 1.72
CA PRO A 19 20.30 -5.15 0.53
C PRO A 19 20.71 -4.38 -0.75
N LEU A 20 20.64 -3.04 -0.79
CA LEU A 20 21.20 -2.27 -1.91
C LEU A 20 22.74 -2.16 -1.85
N ILE A 21 23.32 -2.25 -0.65
CA ILE A 21 24.74 -1.95 -0.40
C ILE A 21 25.51 -3.22 -0.06
N VAL A 22 24.86 -4.16 0.63
CA VAL A 22 25.46 -5.41 1.09
C VAL A 22 24.68 -6.59 0.53
N ASN A 23 25.37 -7.62 0.07
CA ASN A 23 24.75 -8.85 -0.40
C ASN A 23 24.24 -9.68 0.80
N VAL A 24 23.08 -9.29 1.32
CA VAL A 24 22.39 -9.97 2.43
C VAL A 24 21.53 -11.10 1.87
N ASN A 25 21.46 -12.22 2.58
CA ASN A 25 20.56 -13.31 2.21
C ASN A 25 19.10 -12.78 2.09
N PRO A 26 18.45 -12.91 0.92
CA PRO A 26 17.12 -12.34 0.69
C PRO A 26 16.06 -12.85 1.68
N ASN A 27 16.14 -14.13 2.05
CA ASN A 27 15.17 -14.75 2.94
C ASN A 27 15.28 -14.16 4.35
N LEU A 28 16.51 -13.97 4.85
CA LEU A 28 16.75 -13.38 6.16
C LEU A 28 16.22 -11.94 6.19
N ASN A 29 16.53 -11.16 5.16
CA ASN A 29 16.15 -9.76 5.09
C ASN A 29 14.62 -9.55 5.03
N VAL A 30 13.92 -10.36 4.24
CA VAL A 30 12.45 -10.31 4.15
C VAL A 30 11.82 -10.66 5.49
N VAL A 31 12.28 -11.74 6.14
CA VAL A 31 11.76 -12.15 7.46
C VAL A 31 12.02 -11.07 8.50
N SER A 32 13.23 -10.52 8.57
CA SER A 32 13.57 -9.50 9.56
C SER A 32 12.81 -8.19 9.34
N THR A 33 12.62 -7.77 8.08
CA THR A 33 11.86 -6.56 7.74
C THR A 33 10.38 -6.74 8.07
N ALA A 34 9.81 -7.92 7.78
CA ALA A 34 8.42 -8.24 8.13
C ALA A 34 8.20 -8.26 9.65
N CYS A 35 9.07 -8.93 10.42
CA CYS A 35 8.96 -8.98 11.88
C CYS A 35 9.03 -7.58 12.51
N LEU A 36 9.96 -6.73 12.06
CA LEU A 36 10.06 -5.35 12.55
C LEU A 36 8.86 -4.49 12.13
N ALA A 37 8.36 -4.64 10.89
CA ALA A 37 7.19 -3.92 10.43
C ALA A 37 5.95 -4.26 11.28
N VAL A 38 5.74 -5.56 11.56
CA VAL A 38 4.65 -6.03 12.43
C VAL A 38 4.82 -5.49 13.84
N PHE A 39 6.02 -5.57 14.41
CA PHE A 39 6.30 -5.04 15.75
C PHE A 39 6.00 -3.54 15.86
N VAL A 40 6.48 -2.73 14.91
CA VAL A 40 6.22 -1.28 14.87
C VAL A 40 4.72 -0.99 14.67
N GLY A 41 4.06 -1.75 13.79
CA GLY A 41 2.62 -1.64 13.55
C GLY A 41 1.81 -1.91 14.81
N CYS A 42 2.08 -3.03 15.49
CA CYS A 42 1.44 -3.39 16.75
C CYS A 42 1.68 -2.31 17.81
N TYR A 43 2.92 -1.83 17.95
CA TYR A 43 3.26 -0.80 18.94
C TYR A 43 2.50 0.51 18.71
N ARG A 44 2.34 0.93 17.45
CA ARG A 44 1.57 2.14 17.08
C ARG A 44 0.05 1.96 17.18
N SER A 45 -0.45 0.73 17.07
CA SER A 45 -1.88 0.42 17.11
C SER A 45 -2.45 0.38 18.54
N VAL A 46 -1.61 0.30 19.57
CA VAL A 46 -2.07 0.32 20.96
C VAL A 46 -2.62 1.69 21.31
N LYS A 47 -3.95 1.82 21.33
CA LYS A 47 -4.64 3.01 21.84
C LYS A 47 -4.63 2.96 23.39
N PRO A 48 -4.44 4.11 24.08
CA PRO A 48 -4.37 4.15 25.55
C PRO A 48 -5.70 3.88 26.26
N THR A 49 -6.83 3.88 25.54
CA THR A 49 -8.15 3.55 26.08
C THR A 49 -8.45 2.06 25.92
N PRO A 50 -8.97 1.37 26.95
CA PRO A 50 -9.39 -0.02 26.81
C PRO A 50 -10.47 -0.12 25.73
N PRO A 51 -10.34 -1.04 24.76
CA PRO A 51 -11.30 -1.19 23.69
C PRO A 51 -12.62 -1.70 24.27
N THR A 52 -13.73 -1.02 23.95
CA THR A 52 -15.07 -1.58 24.11
C THR A 52 -15.13 -2.86 23.27
N GLU A 53 -15.45 -4.00 23.89
CA GLU A 53 -15.54 -5.28 23.17
C GLU A 53 -16.53 -5.16 22.01
N THR A 54 -16.00 -5.08 20.79
CA THR A 54 -16.79 -4.90 19.57
C THR A 54 -16.43 -5.97 18.57
N MET A 55 -16.59 -7.25 18.94
CA MET A 55 -16.68 -8.35 17.96
C MET A 55 -17.65 -9.41 18.49
N SER A 56 -18.91 -9.36 18.02
CA SER A 56 -19.86 -10.46 18.23
C SER A 56 -19.32 -11.75 17.59
N LYS A 57 -19.50 -12.91 18.24
CA LYS A 57 -19.03 -14.24 17.77
C LYS A 57 -19.45 -14.54 16.32
N GLU A 58 -20.57 -13.98 15.89
CA GLU A 58 -21.07 -14.10 14.52
C GLU A 58 -20.12 -13.47 13.48
N HIS A 59 -19.49 -12.33 13.79
CA HIS A 59 -18.51 -11.69 12.90
C HIS A 59 -17.18 -12.45 12.87
N ALA A 60 -16.78 -13.06 13.98
CA ALA A 60 -15.55 -13.85 14.07
C ALA A 60 -15.60 -15.12 13.19
N MET A 61 -16.76 -15.78 13.09
CA MET A 61 -16.91 -16.99 12.25
C MET A 61 -16.95 -16.70 10.74
N ARG A 62 -17.31 -15.47 10.34
CA ARG A 62 -17.27 -15.08 8.91
C ARG A 62 -15.84 -15.02 8.39
N PHE A 63 -14.86 -14.75 9.26
CA PHE A 63 -13.46 -14.64 8.88
C PHE A 63 -12.88 -15.92 8.23
N PRO A 64 -12.93 -17.11 8.86
CA PRO A 64 -12.43 -18.34 8.25
C PRO A 64 -13.23 -18.79 7.02
N LEU A 65 -14.53 -18.49 6.97
CA LEU A 65 -15.37 -18.84 5.82
C LEU A 65 -15.00 -18.02 4.57
N VAL A 66 -14.83 -16.71 4.74
CA VAL A 66 -14.36 -15.81 3.66
C VAL A 66 -12.95 -16.19 3.24
N GLY A 67 -12.05 -16.49 4.18
CA GLY A 67 -10.69 -16.96 3.87
C GLY A 67 -10.69 -18.25 3.03
N SER A 68 -11.51 -19.23 3.41
CA SER A 68 -11.62 -20.51 2.67
C SER A 68 -12.18 -20.29 1.26
N ALA A 69 -13.20 -19.45 1.12
CA ALA A 69 -13.74 -19.08 -0.18
C ALA A 69 -12.69 -18.38 -1.06
N MET A 70 -11.92 -17.44 -0.50
CA MET A 70 -10.87 -16.72 -1.23
C MET A 70 -9.76 -17.67 -1.72
N LEU A 71 -9.32 -18.61 -0.88
CA LEU A 71 -8.31 -19.61 -1.24
C LEU A 71 -8.81 -20.53 -2.36
N LEU A 72 -10.08 -20.97 -2.29
CA LEU A 72 -10.70 -21.78 -3.34
C LEU A 72 -10.82 -21.01 -4.66
N SER A 73 -11.24 -19.75 -4.63
CA SER A 73 -11.29 -18.89 -5.82
C SER A 73 -9.90 -18.69 -6.44
N LEU A 74 -8.87 -18.45 -5.63
CA LEU A 74 -7.50 -18.30 -6.10
C LEU A 74 -6.95 -19.59 -6.73
N PHE A 75 -7.29 -20.76 -6.14
CA PHE A 75 -6.94 -22.06 -6.69
C PHE A 75 -7.58 -22.30 -8.07
N LEU A 76 -8.88 -22.01 -8.21
CA LEU A 76 -9.57 -22.14 -9.50
C LEU A 76 -8.99 -21.19 -10.54
N LEU A 77 -8.67 -19.94 -10.16
CA LEU A 77 -8.07 -18.97 -11.05
C LEU A 77 -6.74 -19.48 -11.63
N PHE A 78 -5.84 -20.03 -10.79
CA PHE A 78 -4.59 -20.62 -11.26
C PHE A 78 -4.77 -21.92 -12.05
N LYS A 79 -5.88 -22.64 -11.85
CA LYS A 79 -6.17 -23.87 -12.58
C LYS A 79 -6.71 -23.61 -13.99
N PHE A 80 -7.51 -22.56 -14.17
CA PHE A 80 -8.15 -22.24 -15.45
C PHE A 80 -7.35 -21.24 -16.30
N PHE A 81 -6.52 -20.39 -15.70
CA PHE A 81 -5.69 -19.44 -16.43
C PHE A 81 -4.25 -19.91 -16.57
N SER A 82 -3.63 -19.63 -17.71
CA SER A 82 -2.20 -19.89 -17.92
C SER A 82 -1.36 -18.97 -17.03
N LYS A 83 -0.20 -19.47 -16.56
CA LYS A 83 0.73 -18.73 -15.69
C LYS A 83 1.11 -17.37 -16.27
N ASP A 84 1.26 -17.28 -17.58
CA ASP A 84 1.65 -16.05 -18.27
C ASP A 84 0.51 -15.02 -18.28
N LEU A 85 -0.73 -15.46 -18.47
CA LEU A 85 -1.89 -14.56 -18.44
C LEU A 85 -2.12 -14.04 -17.03
N VAL A 86 -2.02 -14.90 -16.01
CA VAL A 86 -2.16 -14.45 -14.61
C VAL A 86 -1.04 -13.48 -14.23
N ASN A 87 0.21 -13.77 -14.58
CA ASN A 87 1.32 -12.86 -14.29
C ASN A 87 1.18 -11.51 -15.01
N ALA A 88 0.71 -11.51 -16.26
CA ALA A 88 0.44 -10.31 -17.02
C ALA A 88 -0.68 -9.46 -16.38
N VAL A 89 -1.81 -10.09 -16.05
CA VAL A 89 -2.94 -9.42 -15.39
C VAL A 89 -2.51 -8.88 -14.02
N LEU A 90 -1.83 -9.69 -13.21
CA LEU A 90 -1.36 -9.29 -11.89
C LEU A 90 -0.36 -8.13 -11.97
N THR A 91 0.57 -8.17 -12.94
CA THR A 91 1.52 -7.07 -13.18
C THR A 91 0.78 -5.80 -13.60
N SER A 92 -0.20 -5.89 -14.51
CA SER A 92 -1.02 -4.74 -14.92
C SER A 92 -1.84 -4.16 -13.77
N TYR A 93 -2.39 -5.03 -12.92
CA TYR A 93 -3.16 -4.65 -11.74
C TYR A 93 -2.28 -3.92 -10.72
N PHE A 94 -1.14 -4.48 -10.36
CA PHE A 94 -0.17 -3.83 -9.47
C PHE A 94 0.43 -2.57 -10.07
N PHE A 95 0.54 -2.48 -11.40
CA PHE A 95 0.97 -1.27 -12.08
C PHE A 95 -0.06 -0.15 -11.92
N LEU A 96 -1.33 -0.39 -12.24
CA LEU A 96 -2.40 0.61 -12.15
C LEU A 96 -2.64 1.06 -10.70
N LEU A 97 -2.82 0.09 -9.79
CA LEU A 97 -3.00 0.40 -8.38
C LEU A 97 -1.73 0.98 -7.76
N GLY A 98 -0.55 0.55 -8.21
CA GLY A 98 0.73 1.03 -7.72
C GLY A 98 0.91 2.51 -8.01
N ILE A 99 0.54 2.98 -9.21
CA ILE A 99 0.53 4.41 -9.53
C ILE A 99 -0.37 5.15 -8.55
N LEU A 100 -1.62 4.72 -8.38
CA LEU A 100 -2.58 5.41 -7.50
C LEU A 100 -2.10 5.45 -6.05
N ALA A 101 -1.71 4.31 -5.47
CA ALA A 101 -1.28 4.20 -4.08
C ALA A 101 0.03 4.95 -3.82
N PHE A 102 1.01 4.83 -4.71
CA PHE A 102 2.27 5.54 -4.57
C PHE A 102 2.10 7.05 -4.70
N SER A 103 1.30 7.50 -5.67
CA SER A 103 1.00 8.93 -5.85
C SER A 103 0.31 9.51 -4.63
N ALA A 104 -0.67 8.79 -4.07
CA ALA A 104 -1.37 9.20 -2.85
C ALA A 104 -0.45 9.19 -1.62
N THR A 105 0.49 8.25 -1.53
CA THR A 105 1.50 8.19 -0.45
C THR A 105 2.51 9.33 -0.54
N VAL A 106 2.90 9.71 -1.75
CA VAL A 106 3.87 10.80 -2.00
C VAL A 106 3.21 12.18 -1.91
N LEU A 107 1.91 12.27 -2.18
CA LEU A 107 1.11 13.49 -2.11
C LEU A 107 1.34 14.33 -0.83
N PRO A 108 1.26 13.80 0.41
CA PRO A 108 1.51 14.59 1.63
C PRO A 108 2.93 15.16 1.69
N SER A 109 3.92 14.47 1.10
CA SER A 109 5.30 14.95 1.04
C SER A 109 5.44 16.08 0.02
N ILE A 110 4.81 15.93 -1.15
CA ILE A 110 4.82 16.91 -2.25
C ILE A 110 4.02 18.16 -1.88
N LYS A 111 2.85 18.01 -1.23
CA LYS A 111 2.01 19.13 -0.76
C LYS A 111 2.75 20.14 0.14
N ARG A 112 3.80 19.72 0.85
CA ARG A 112 4.63 20.62 1.67
C ARG A 112 5.49 21.58 0.83
N PHE A 113 5.81 21.19 -0.40
CA PHE A 113 6.65 21.97 -1.31
C PHE A 113 5.85 22.69 -2.41
N LEU A 114 4.56 22.37 -2.59
CA LEU A 114 3.72 23.01 -3.60
C LEU A 114 3.09 24.33 -3.11
N PRO A 115 2.89 25.31 -4.00
CA PRO A 115 2.10 26.52 -3.72
C PRO A 115 0.66 26.16 -3.35
N LYS A 116 0.07 26.85 -2.36
CA LYS A 116 -1.31 26.62 -1.87
C LYS A 116 -2.35 26.59 -3.00
N HIS A 117 -2.20 27.45 -4.01
CA HIS A 117 -3.12 27.55 -5.15
C HIS A 117 -3.32 26.25 -5.94
N TRP A 118 -2.35 25.32 -5.95
CA TRP A 118 -2.50 24.04 -6.65
C TRP A 118 -3.25 22.97 -5.83
N ASN A 119 -3.42 23.22 -4.54
CA ASN A 119 -4.10 22.31 -3.62
C ASN A 119 -5.62 22.52 -3.56
N ASP A 120 -6.08 23.73 -3.88
CA ASP A 120 -7.47 24.15 -3.69
C ASP A 120 -8.34 23.92 -4.94
N ASP A 121 -7.72 23.75 -6.12
CA ASP A 121 -8.42 23.43 -7.37
C ASP A 121 -8.79 21.93 -7.43
N VAL A 122 -9.93 21.58 -6.86
CA VAL A 122 -10.55 20.26 -7.03
C VAL A 122 -11.23 20.21 -8.40
N ILE A 123 -10.63 19.47 -9.35
CA ILE A 123 -11.25 19.21 -10.65
C ILE A 123 -12.15 17.99 -10.47
N ILE A 124 -13.45 18.24 -10.31
CA ILE A 124 -14.47 17.19 -10.20
C ILE A 124 -14.80 16.70 -11.61
N TRP A 125 -14.29 15.52 -11.99
CA TRP A 125 -14.68 14.86 -13.24
C TRP A 125 -15.93 14.01 -12.99
N ARG A 126 -17.10 14.50 -13.44
CA ARG A 126 -18.33 13.70 -13.46
C ARG A 126 -18.45 12.95 -14.78
N LEU A 127 -18.25 11.63 -14.73
CA LEU A 127 -18.56 10.74 -15.85
C LEU A 127 -20.08 10.56 -15.95
N PRO A 128 -20.75 10.98 -17.04
CA PRO A 128 -22.21 10.96 -17.14
C PRO A 128 -22.82 9.54 -17.14
N TYR A 129 -22.00 8.49 -17.35
CA TYR A 129 -22.45 7.10 -17.47
C TYR A 129 -22.36 6.29 -16.17
N PHE A 130 -21.51 6.68 -15.20
CA PHE A 130 -21.31 5.95 -13.95
C PHE A 130 -21.70 6.81 -12.74
N ARG A 131 -22.96 6.65 -12.29
CA ARG A 131 -23.61 7.51 -11.27
C ARG A 131 -23.02 7.46 -9.85
N SER A 132 -21.98 6.66 -9.60
CA SER A 132 -21.40 6.44 -8.26
C SER A 132 -19.88 6.56 -8.19
N VAL A 133 -19.21 7.06 -9.23
CA VAL A 133 -17.75 7.23 -9.20
C VAL A 133 -17.40 8.69 -9.45
N GLU A 134 -17.40 9.47 -8.38
CA GLU A 134 -16.93 10.86 -8.39
C GLU A 134 -15.41 10.83 -8.21
N PHE A 135 -14.68 11.07 -9.30
CA PHE A 135 -13.22 11.19 -9.25
C PHE A 135 -12.86 12.65 -8.99
N GLU A 136 -12.57 12.97 -7.74
CA GLU A 136 -12.00 14.24 -7.33
C GLU A 136 -10.49 14.23 -7.60
N PHE A 137 -10.07 14.78 -8.73
CA PHE A 137 -8.65 14.93 -9.05
C PHE A 137 -8.19 16.36 -8.74
N THR A 138 -7.35 16.51 -7.71
CA THR A 138 -6.65 17.77 -7.46
C THR A 138 -5.46 17.90 -8.41
N ARG A 139 -5.11 19.12 -8.86
CA ARG A 139 -3.87 19.35 -9.64
C ARG A 139 -2.62 18.78 -8.93
N SER A 140 -2.57 18.88 -7.60
CA SER A 140 -1.52 18.25 -6.78
C SER A 140 -1.41 16.73 -6.94
N GLN A 141 -2.52 16.01 -7.16
CA GLN A 141 -2.49 14.55 -7.37
C GLN A 141 -1.92 14.18 -8.73
N VAL A 142 -2.23 14.97 -9.77
CA VAL A 142 -1.66 14.77 -11.11
C VAL A 142 -0.15 14.97 -11.07
N VAL A 143 0.32 16.01 -10.38
CA VAL A 143 1.76 16.26 -10.19
C VAL A 143 2.42 15.16 -9.36
N ALA A 144 1.75 14.66 -8.32
CA ALA A 144 2.24 13.52 -7.53
C ALA A 144 2.21 12.19 -8.30
N ALA A 145 1.39 12.09 -9.36
CA ALA A 145 1.32 10.91 -10.21
C ALA A 145 2.47 10.78 -11.20
N ILE A 146 3.12 11.88 -11.56
CA ILE A 146 4.29 11.88 -12.45
C ILE A 146 5.42 10.98 -11.88
N PRO A 147 5.92 11.18 -10.65
CA PRO A 147 6.94 10.30 -10.09
C PRO A 147 6.43 8.86 -9.88
N GLY A 148 5.15 8.68 -9.56
CA GLY A 148 4.54 7.35 -9.43
C GLY A 148 4.52 6.56 -10.74
N PHE A 149 4.21 7.24 -11.84
CA PHE A 149 4.25 6.66 -13.19
C PHE A 149 5.67 6.22 -13.56
N PHE A 150 6.68 7.09 -13.40
CA PHE A 150 8.07 6.74 -13.69
C PHE A 150 8.56 5.56 -12.82
N PHE A 151 8.19 5.55 -11.54
CA PHE A 151 8.53 4.45 -10.63
C PHE A 151 7.87 3.13 -11.04
N CYS A 152 6.59 3.14 -11.44
CA CYS A 152 5.88 1.96 -11.91
C CYS A 152 6.38 1.46 -13.28
N VAL A 153 6.81 2.35 -14.18
CA VAL A 153 7.43 1.96 -15.46
C VAL A 153 8.79 1.28 -15.22
N TRP A 154 9.58 1.82 -14.29
CA TRP A 154 10.83 1.18 -13.87
C TRP A 154 10.59 -0.20 -13.24
N TYR A 155 9.56 -0.30 -12.39
CA TYR A 155 9.10 -1.57 -11.84
C TYR A 155 8.72 -2.60 -12.91
N ALA A 156 7.89 -2.22 -13.88
CA ALA A 156 7.46 -3.13 -14.95
C ALA A 156 8.63 -3.63 -15.81
N SER A 157 9.62 -2.77 -16.06
CA SER A 157 10.77 -3.06 -16.92
C SER A 157 11.83 -3.94 -16.25
N LYS A 158 12.13 -3.68 -14.97
CA LYS A 158 13.20 -4.39 -14.24
C LYS A 158 12.71 -5.51 -13.35
N LYS A 159 11.42 -5.54 -13.01
CA LYS A 159 10.82 -6.43 -11.98
C LYS A 159 11.70 -6.50 -10.72
N HIS A 160 12.27 -5.35 -10.33
CA HIS A 160 13.19 -5.28 -9.22
C HIS A 160 12.48 -5.68 -7.93
N TRP A 161 13.10 -6.56 -7.17
CA TRP A 161 12.60 -7.01 -5.87
C TRP A 161 12.34 -5.83 -4.90
N LEU A 162 13.18 -4.78 -4.96
CA LEU A 162 13.02 -3.56 -4.15
C LEU A 162 11.74 -2.79 -4.49
N ALA A 163 11.42 -2.68 -5.77
CA ALA A 163 10.24 -1.96 -6.22
C ALA A 163 8.94 -2.64 -5.77
N ASN A 164 8.91 -3.99 -5.78
CA ASN A 164 7.81 -4.76 -5.18
C ASN A 164 7.61 -4.41 -3.68
N ASN A 165 8.70 -4.34 -2.92
CA ASN A 165 8.62 -4.04 -1.49
C ASN A 165 8.13 -2.61 -1.23
N ILE A 166 8.58 -1.64 -2.01
CA ILE A 166 8.13 -0.24 -1.91
C ILE A 166 6.65 -0.11 -2.27
N LEU A 167 6.19 -0.78 -3.34
CA LEU A 167 4.76 -0.80 -3.69
C LEU A 167 3.93 -1.45 -2.59
N GLY A 168 4.39 -2.56 -2.02
CA GLY A 168 3.75 -3.22 -0.87
C GLY A 168 3.59 -2.27 0.32
N LEU A 169 4.66 -1.55 0.69
CA LEU A 169 4.62 -0.54 1.74
C LEU A 169 3.64 0.60 1.42
N ALA A 170 3.63 1.10 0.18
CA ALA A 170 2.71 2.14 -0.25
C ALA A 170 1.24 1.69 -0.14
N PHE A 171 0.93 0.45 -0.53
CA PHE A 171 -0.42 -0.12 -0.36
C PHE A 171 -0.82 -0.20 1.11
N CYS A 172 0.07 -0.70 1.98
CA CYS A 172 -0.21 -0.79 3.42
C CYS A 172 -0.48 0.58 4.04
N ILE A 173 0.31 1.59 3.67
CA ILE A 173 0.12 2.96 4.17
C ILE A 173 -1.21 3.52 3.68
N GLN A 174 -1.54 3.37 2.39
CA GLN A 174 -2.76 3.91 1.82
C GLN A 174 -4.01 3.29 2.45
N VAL A 175 -4.02 1.96 2.65
CA VAL A 175 -5.13 1.27 3.32
C VAL A 175 -5.30 1.78 4.76
N GLY A 176 -4.21 1.92 5.52
CA GLY A 176 -4.27 2.46 6.88
C GLY A 176 -4.74 3.92 6.94
N LEU A 177 -4.37 4.75 5.97
CA LEU A 177 -4.86 6.13 5.85
C LEU A 177 -6.34 6.19 5.50
N MET A 178 -6.82 5.26 4.67
CA MET A 178 -8.24 5.16 4.30
C MET A 178 -9.11 4.81 5.52
N GLU A 179 -8.65 3.84 6.33
CA GLU A 179 -9.31 3.47 7.59
C GLU A 179 -9.39 4.66 8.57
N SER A 180 -8.31 5.45 8.65
CA SER A 180 -8.23 6.59 9.57
C SER A 180 -9.12 7.76 9.17
N ASN A 181 -9.45 7.92 7.88
CA ASN A 181 -10.37 8.97 7.39
C ASN A 181 -11.85 8.56 7.46
N CYS A 182 -12.13 7.26 7.68
CA CYS A 182 -13.50 6.72 7.80
C CYS A 182 -14.03 6.71 9.24
N VAL A 183 -13.20 7.09 10.22
CA VAL A 183 -13.54 7.24 11.64
C VAL A 183 -13.62 8.72 11.99
#